data_AF-A0A7C7MJW7-F1
#
_entry.id   AF-A0A7C7MJW7-F1
#
_cell.length_a   1.000
_cell.length_b   1.000
_cell.length_c   1.000
_cell.angle_alpha   90.00
_cell.angle_beta   90.00
_cell.angle_gamma   90.00
#
_symmetry.space_group_name_H-M   'P 1'
#
loop_
_entity.id
_entity.type
_entity.pdbx_description
1 polymer ?
#
loop_
_entity_poly.entity_id
_entity_poly.type
_entity_poly.pdbx_seq_one_letter_code
_entity_poly.pdbx_strand_id
1 'polypeptide(L)'
;MPAKEDKITNDSLNLYRSRYGPDYYKVEHDNLKLIFLNSSIFRNHKNFFEDYNNQLNLLKDAVSGYDEDLFIFMHHPLYSENINESKNTWNIDKESRLEIIDILSNHNKSVNIFSGHMHQNKINNYKNIKNIIVSSIGVPLGNDPSGYYYVKYENNNLEYKFKILGE
;
A
#
# COMPACT_ATOMS: atom_id res chain seq x y z
N MET A 1 -18.23 -11.09 1.52
CA MET A 1 -17.09 -11.36 0.62
C MET A 1 -16.42 -10.03 0.35
N PRO A 2 -15.09 -9.91 0.48
CA PRO A 2 -14.39 -8.74 -0.05
C PRO A 2 -14.71 -8.61 -1.54
N ALA A 3 -14.80 -7.38 -2.03
CA ALA A 3 -15.23 -7.11 -3.40
C ALA A 3 -14.38 -7.93 -4.38
N LYS A 4 -15.03 -8.82 -5.14
CA LYS A 4 -14.36 -9.71 -6.11
C LYS A 4 -13.61 -8.92 -7.20
N GLU A 5 -14.03 -7.68 -7.46
CA GLU A 5 -13.43 -6.82 -8.45
C GLU A 5 -13.76 -5.36 -8.17
N ASP A 6 -12.72 -4.52 -8.11
CA ASP A 6 -12.86 -3.08 -8.03
C ASP A 6 -13.26 -2.54 -9.40
N LYS A 7 -14.57 -2.39 -9.63
CA LYS A 7 -15.09 -1.65 -10.77
C LYS A 7 -14.88 -0.16 -10.54
N ILE A 8 -13.70 0.33 -10.90
CA ILE A 8 -13.39 1.76 -10.93
C ILE A 8 -13.69 2.37 -12.31
N THR A 9 -14.14 3.62 -12.32
CA THR A 9 -14.43 4.43 -13.51
C THR A 9 -13.88 5.84 -13.32
N ASN A 10 -13.61 6.56 -14.40
CA ASN A 10 -13.20 7.98 -14.33
C ASN A 10 -14.23 8.82 -13.56
N ASP A 11 -15.53 8.57 -13.75
CA ASP A 11 -16.58 9.28 -13.01
C ASP A 11 -16.49 9.02 -11.50
N SER A 12 -16.28 7.77 -11.08
CA SER A 12 -16.11 7.44 -9.66
C SER A 12 -14.84 8.05 -9.05
N LEU A 13 -13.73 8.10 -9.80
CA LEU A 13 -12.48 8.72 -9.36
C LEU A 13 -12.65 10.23 -9.23
N ASN A 14 -13.24 10.89 -10.23
CA ASN A 14 -13.51 12.32 -10.21
C ASN A 14 -14.51 12.70 -9.10
N LEU A 15 -15.53 11.87 -8.88
CA LEU A 15 -16.48 12.05 -7.78
C LEU A 15 -15.79 11.94 -6.42
N TYR A 16 -14.89 10.96 -6.23
CA TYR A 16 -14.10 10.84 -5.00
C TYR A 16 -13.22 12.09 -4.83
N ARG A 17 -12.45 12.45 -5.86
CA ARG A 17 -11.50 13.57 -5.82
C ARG A 17 -12.16 14.90 -5.52
N SER A 18 -13.34 15.15 -6.12
CA SER A 18 -14.10 16.38 -5.86
C SER A 18 -14.66 16.49 -4.43
N ARG A 19 -14.88 15.37 -3.73
CA ARG A 19 -15.44 15.34 -2.38
C ARG A 19 -14.39 15.26 -1.29
N TYR A 20 -13.33 14.49 -1.52
CA TYR A 20 -12.37 14.10 -0.48
C TYR A 20 -10.95 14.58 -0.78
N GLY A 21 -10.69 15.15 -1.97
CA GLY A 21 -9.36 15.57 -2.39
C GLY A 21 -8.58 14.47 -3.12
N PRO A 22 -7.27 14.67 -3.36
CA PRO A 22 -6.47 13.73 -4.14
C PRO A 22 -6.48 12.32 -3.53
N ASP A 23 -6.55 11.31 -4.39
CA ASP A 23 -6.57 9.88 -4.03
C ASP A 23 -5.18 9.23 -4.07
N TYR A 24 -4.17 9.98 -4.49
CA TYR A 24 -2.76 9.68 -4.27
C TYR A 24 -1.99 10.98 -4.04
N TYR A 25 -1.11 10.99 -3.05
CA TYR A 25 -0.37 12.20 -2.65
C TYR A 25 0.80 11.83 -1.72
N LYS A 26 1.66 12.81 -1.47
CA LYS A 26 2.74 12.73 -0.49
C LYS A 26 2.49 13.74 0.63
N VAL A 27 2.74 13.32 1.86
CA VAL A 27 2.84 14.20 3.04
C VAL A 27 4.27 14.11 3.55
N GLU A 28 4.85 15.27 3.85
CA GLU A 28 6.12 15.37 4.56
C GLU A 28 5.84 15.84 5.97
N HIS A 29 6.33 15.10 6.95
CA HIS A 29 6.20 15.43 8.36
C HIS A 29 7.53 15.14 9.06
N ASP A 30 8.12 16.16 9.66
CA ASP A 30 9.51 16.12 10.13
C ASP A 30 10.47 15.67 9.00
N ASN A 31 11.27 14.63 9.23
CA ASN A 31 12.15 14.02 8.23
C ASN A 31 11.47 12.85 7.46
N LEU A 32 10.18 12.60 7.67
CA LEU A 32 9.47 11.47 7.08
C LEU A 32 8.69 11.85 5.83
N LYS A 33 8.81 11.00 4.80
CA LYS A 33 7.92 10.96 3.64
C LYS A 33 6.86 9.88 3.82
N LEU A 34 5.60 10.30 3.85
CA LEU A 34 4.43 9.42 3.86
C LEU A 34 3.77 9.49 2.47
N ILE A 35 3.70 8.36 1.76
CA ILE A 35 3.14 8.27 0.41
C ILE A 35 1.82 7.52 0.46
N PHE A 36 0.78 8.12 -0.08
CA PHE A 36 -0.55 7.51 -0.20
C PHE A 36 -0.80 7.20 -1.67
N LEU A 37 -1.14 5.95 -1.98
CA LEU A 37 -1.35 5.47 -3.35
C LEU A 37 -2.76 4.89 -3.53
N ASN A 38 -3.34 5.13 -4.70
CA ASN A 38 -4.56 4.48 -5.14
C ASN A 38 -4.24 3.15 -5.82
N SER A 39 -4.22 2.06 -5.04
CA SER A 39 -3.91 0.73 -5.59
C SER A 39 -5.03 0.09 -6.42
N SER A 40 -6.25 0.64 -6.42
CA SER A 40 -7.29 0.22 -7.37
C SER A 40 -6.90 0.59 -8.80
N ILE A 41 -6.14 1.68 -8.98
CA ILE A 41 -5.56 2.05 -10.28
C ILE A 41 -4.46 1.06 -10.68
N PHE A 42 -3.58 0.67 -9.75
CA PHE A 42 -2.57 -0.37 -10.01
C PHE A 42 -3.16 -1.76 -10.31
N ARG A 43 -4.39 -2.07 -9.86
CA ARG A 43 -5.10 -3.29 -10.28
C ARG A 43 -5.65 -3.25 -11.71
N ASN A 44 -5.84 -2.04 -12.25
CA ASN A 44 -6.57 -1.76 -13.49
C ASN A 44 -5.81 -0.79 -14.41
N HIS A 45 -4.47 -0.82 -14.38
CA HIS A 45 -3.58 0.21 -14.95
C HIS A 45 -3.86 0.54 -16.41
N LYS A 46 -4.26 -0.45 -17.22
CA LYS A 46 -4.57 -0.30 -18.64
C LYS A 46 -5.67 0.73 -18.94
N ASN A 47 -6.57 0.98 -17.99
CA ASN A 47 -7.69 1.92 -18.15
C ASN A 47 -7.38 3.33 -17.61
N PHE A 48 -6.27 3.50 -16.89
CA PHE A 48 -5.95 4.71 -16.11
C PHE A 48 -4.46 5.06 -16.23
N PHE A 49 -3.93 5.04 -17.45
CA PHE A 49 -2.50 5.14 -17.71
C PHE A 49 -1.86 6.45 -17.22
N GLU A 50 -2.57 7.57 -17.29
CA GLU A 50 -2.10 8.86 -16.78
C GLU A 50 -1.92 8.81 -15.26
N ASP A 51 -2.96 8.44 -14.52
CA ASP A 51 -2.90 8.30 -13.06
C ASP A 51 -1.91 7.22 -12.61
N TYR A 52 -1.76 6.14 -13.40
CA TYR A 52 -0.75 5.11 -13.18
C TYR A 52 0.67 5.72 -13.22
N ASN A 53 1.01 6.45 -14.28
CA ASN A 53 2.33 7.07 -14.43
C ASN A 53 2.57 8.17 -13.40
N ASN A 54 1.55 8.96 -13.05
CA ASN A 54 1.67 9.99 -12.03
C ASN A 54 2.05 9.39 -10.67
N GLN A 55 1.46 8.26 -10.29
CA GLN A 55 1.82 7.55 -9.05
C GLN A 55 3.21 6.91 -9.11
N LEU A 56 3.63 6.38 -10.26
CA LEU A 56 5.00 5.88 -10.42
C LEU A 56 6.03 7.02 -10.33
N ASN A 57 5.74 8.19 -10.90
CA ASN A 57 6.59 9.36 -10.79
C ASN A 57 6.65 9.85 -9.34
N LEU A 58 5.51 9.87 -8.62
CA LEU A 58 5.48 10.16 -7.19
C LEU A 58 6.40 9.23 -6.39
N LEU A 59 6.44 7.93 -6.71
CA LEU A 59 7.35 6.97 -6.08
C LEU A 59 8.82 7.26 -6.42
N LYS A 60 9.13 7.53 -7.68
CA LYS A 60 10.49 7.90 -8.13
C LYS A 60 11.00 9.17 -7.42
N ASP A 61 10.14 10.17 -7.30
CA ASP A 61 10.43 11.42 -6.58
C ASP A 61 10.55 11.21 -5.07
N ALA A 62 9.81 10.26 -4.51
CA ALA A 62 9.89 9.92 -3.09
C ALA A 62 11.24 9.29 -2.73
N VAL A 63 11.76 8.38 -3.57
CA VAL A 63 13.04 7.70 -3.35
C VAL A 63 14.25 8.57 -3.70
N SER A 64 14.12 9.49 -4.66
CA SER A 64 15.24 10.32 -5.11
C SER A 64 15.78 11.22 -4.00
N GLY A 65 17.08 11.09 -3.68
CA GLY A 65 17.79 11.92 -2.71
C GLY A 65 17.28 11.82 -1.28
N TYR A 66 16.52 10.77 -0.94
CA TYR A 66 15.95 10.56 0.39
C TYR A 66 16.74 9.49 1.14
N ASP A 67 17.15 9.76 2.38
CA ASP A 67 17.98 8.85 3.19
C ASP A 67 17.34 8.46 4.53
N GLU A 68 16.01 8.44 4.59
CA GLU A 68 15.25 7.96 5.77
C GLU A 68 14.32 6.82 5.36
N ASP A 69 13.72 6.13 6.33
CA ASP A 69 12.71 5.10 6.03
C ASP A 69 11.52 5.73 5.28
N LEU A 70 11.01 4.99 4.29
CA LEU A 70 9.87 5.39 3.48
C LEU A 70 8.60 4.67 3.95
N PHE A 71 7.50 5.41 4.06
CA PHE A 71 6.21 4.87 4.48
C PHE A 71 5.20 5.01 3.36
N ILE A 72 4.61 3.90 2.94
CA ILE A 72 3.66 3.85 1.83
C ILE A 72 2.37 3.23 2.32
N PHE A 73 1.24 3.86 2.00
CA PHE A 73 -0.09 3.44 2.38
C PHE A 73 -0.93 3.21 1.13
N MET A 74 -1.55 2.05 1.02
CA MET A 74 -2.49 1.72 -0.05
C MET A 74 -3.48 0.66 0.40
N HIS A 75 -4.58 0.43 -0.34
CA HIS A 75 -5.58 -0.55 0.08
C HIS A 75 -5.16 -1.99 -0.21
N HIS A 76 -4.92 -2.31 -1.48
CA HIS A 76 -4.47 -3.63 -1.95
C HIS A 76 -2.97 -3.83 -1.70
N PRO A 77 -2.55 -4.96 -1.13
CA PRO A 77 -1.14 -5.32 -1.02
C PRO A 77 -0.48 -5.47 -2.39
N LEU A 78 0.85 -5.29 -2.41
CA LEU A 78 1.65 -5.61 -3.59
C LEU A 78 1.41 -7.06 -4.02
N TYR A 79 1.60 -8.00 -3.09
CA TYR A 79 1.37 -9.44 -3.26
C TYR A 79 0.89 -10.06 -1.94
N SER A 80 0.10 -11.13 -2.04
CA SER A 80 -0.38 -11.97 -0.95
C SER A 80 0.65 -13.01 -0.53
N GLU A 81 1.14 -13.86 -1.44
CA GLU A 81 2.00 -15.02 -1.12
C GLU A 81 3.39 -14.87 -1.73
N ASN A 82 3.45 -14.57 -3.02
CA ASN A 82 4.70 -14.56 -3.77
C ASN A 82 4.78 -13.34 -4.68
N ILE A 83 5.94 -12.70 -4.73
CA ILE A 83 6.20 -11.55 -5.61
C ILE A 83 5.81 -11.81 -7.09
N ASN A 84 5.99 -13.04 -7.57
CA ASN A 84 5.73 -13.45 -8.95
C ASN A 84 4.32 -14.00 -9.19
N GLU A 85 3.45 -14.04 -8.17
CA GLU A 85 2.09 -14.58 -8.30
C GLU A 85 1.25 -13.75 -9.29
N SER A 86 0.28 -14.38 -9.94
CA SER A 86 -0.64 -13.67 -10.82
C SER A 86 -1.54 -12.71 -10.03
N LYS A 87 -2.12 -11.73 -10.72
CA LYS A 87 -3.21 -10.92 -10.15
C LYS A 87 -4.33 -11.84 -9.69
N ASN A 88 -4.79 -11.67 -8.46
CA ASN A 88 -5.88 -12.42 -7.86
C ASN A 88 -6.84 -11.45 -7.14
N THR A 89 -7.78 -11.97 -6.37
CA THR A 89 -8.73 -11.14 -5.61
C THR A 89 -8.03 -10.20 -4.61
N TRP A 90 -6.83 -10.54 -4.14
CA TRP A 90 -6.16 -9.91 -3.01
C TRP A 90 -5.08 -8.89 -3.35
N ASN A 91 -4.43 -8.97 -4.52
CA ASN A 91 -3.19 -8.24 -4.79
C ASN A 91 -3.28 -7.30 -6.01
N ILE A 92 -2.33 -6.40 -6.22
CA ILE A 92 -2.32 -5.58 -7.45
C ILE A 92 -1.87 -6.40 -8.68
N ASP A 93 -1.99 -5.78 -9.87
CA ASP A 93 -1.50 -6.37 -11.12
C ASP A 93 0.00 -6.68 -11.05
N LYS A 94 0.42 -7.77 -11.69
CA LYS A 94 1.82 -8.23 -11.64
C LYS A 94 2.77 -7.24 -12.33
N GLU A 95 2.36 -6.62 -13.44
CA GLU A 95 3.20 -5.65 -14.15
C GLU A 95 3.46 -4.44 -13.25
N SER A 96 2.38 -3.85 -12.70
CA SER A 96 2.47 -2.72 -11.78
C SER A 96 3.28 -3.05 -10.53
N ARG A 97 3.09 -4.24 -9.96
CA ARG A 97 3.87 -4.71 -8.80
C ARG A 97 5.36 -4.73 -9.06
N LEU A 98 5.78 -5.35 -10.16
CA LEU A 98 7.20 -5.50 -10.45
C LEU A 98 7.86 -4.15 -10.70
N GLU A 99 7.16 -3.22 -11.36
CA GLU A 99 7.65 -1.85 -11.58
C GLU A 99 7.75 -1.07 -10.27
N ILE A 100 6.74 -1.16 -9.39
CA ILE A 100 6.78 -0.53 -8.05
C ILE A 100 7.95 -1.12 -7.23
N ILE A 101 8.13 -2.44 -7.23
CA ILE A 101 9.20 -3.09 -6.49
C ILE A 101 10.57 -2.67 -7.03
N ASP A 102 10.74 -2.54 -8.34
CA ASP A 102 11.99 -2.07 -8.93
C ASP A 102 12.34 -0.65 -8.46
N ILE A 103 11.38 0.28 -8.54
CA ILE A 103 11.55 1.66 -8.05
C ILE A 103 11.94 1.68 -6.57
N LEU A 104 11.20 0.95 -5.72
CA LEU A 104 11.39 0.95 -4.27
C LEU A 104 12.64 0.19 -3.81
N SER A 105 13.09 -0.79 -4.59
CA SER A 105 14.33 -1.53 -4.32
C SER A 105 15.58 -0.66 -4.44
N ASN A 106 15.49 0.48 -5.13
CA ASN A 106 16.60 1.42 -5.30
C ASN A 106 16.77 2.36 -4.08
N HIS A 107 15.86 2.30 -3.11
CA HIS A 107 15.96 3.08 -1.88
C HIS A 107 16.95 2.44 -0.90
N ASN A 108 17.84 3.22 -0.30
CA ASN A 108 18.90 2.70 0.58
C ASN A 108 18.42 2.31 1.98
N LYS A 109 17.27 2.83 2.43
CA LYS A 109 16.67 2.54 3.74
C LYS A 109 15.46 1.63 3.62
N SER A 110 14.79 1.35 4.74
CA SER A 110 13.61 0.49 4.74
C SER A 110 12.46 1.15 3.99
N VAL A 111 11.71 0.35 3.24
CA VAL A 111 10.44 0.75 2.64
C VAL A 111 9.34 -0.03 3.33
N ASN A 112 8.47 0.66 4.05
CA ASN A 112 7.41 0.07 4.85
C ASN A 112 6.07 0.34 4.16
N ILE A 113 5.45 -0.71 3.62
CA ILE A 113 4.20 -0.64 2.88
C ILE A 113 3.09 -1.19 3.76
N PHE A 114 2.10 -0.36 4.09
CA PHE A 114 0.92 -0.75 4.85
C PHE A 114 -0.28 -0.89 3.91
N SER A 115 -0.93 -2.05 4.00
CA SER A 115 -2.10 -2.40 3.21
C SER A 115 -3.12 -3.19 4.01
N GLY A 116 -4.32 -3.37 3.44
CA GLY A 116 -5.39 -4.16 4.03
C GLY A 116 -5.93 -5.16 3.02
N HIS A 117 -7.24 -5.10 2.78
CA HIS A 117 -7.98 -5.86 1.76
C HIS A 117 -8.06 -7.38 1.96
N MET A 118 -7.00 -8.04 2.41
CA MET A 118 -6.98 -9.48 2.69
C MET A 118 -7.83 -9.86 3.91
N HIS A 119 -8.13 -8.90 4.80
CA HIS A 119 -8.80 -9.15 6.08
C HIS A 119 -8.05 -10.20 6.93
N GLN A 120 -6.74 -10.35 6.70
CA GLN A 120 -5.85 -11.24 7.43
C GLN A 120 -4.53 -10.51 7.65
N ASN A 121 -3.94 -10.70 8.81
CA ASN A 121 -2.61 -10.19 9.10
C ASN A 121 -1.57 -10.98 8.33
N LYS A 122 -0.71 -10.27 7.62
CA LYS A 122 0.40 -10.90 6.93
C LYS A 122 1.56 -9.94 6.75
N ILE A 123 2.78 -10.45 6.88
CA ILE A 123 3.98 -9.65 6.68
C ILE A 123 4.90 -10.43 5.77
N ASN A 124 5.20 -9.85 4.62
CA ASN A 124 6.12 -10.41 3.65
C ASN A 124 7.28 -9.44 3.47
N ASN A 125 8.52 -9.95 3.44
CA ASN A 125 9.71 -9.13 3.24
C ASN A 125 10.36 -9.47 1.90
N TYR A 126 10.81 -8.46 1.17
CA TYR A 126 11.58 -8.61 -0.05
C TYR A 126 12.60 -7.47 -0.18
N LYS A 127 13.90 -7.80 -0.18
CA LYS A 127 14.99 -6.82 -0.11
C LYS A 127 14.79 -5.85 1.08
N ASN A 128 14.73 -4.55 0.83
CA ASN A 128 14.46 -3.49 1.80
C ASN A 128 12.96 -3.22 2.04
N ILE A 129 12.07 -3.92 1.33
CA ILE A 129 10.62 -3.70 1.39
C ILE A 129 9.97 -4.64 2.40
N LYS A 130 9.25 -4.05 3.37
CA LYS A 130 8.32 -4.74 4.28
C LYS A 130 6.89 -4.51 3.79
N ASN A 131 6.25 -5.55 3.27
CA ASN A 131 4.86 -5.54 2.85
C ASN A 131 3.97 -6.00 4.01
N ILE A 132 3.42 -5.05 4.75
CA ILE A 132 2.63 -5.22 5.98
C ILE A 132 1.15 -5.14 5.62
N ILE A 133 0.44 -6.25 5.81
CA ILE A 133 -0.98 -6.42 5.50
C ILE A 133 -1.71 -6.55 6.82
N VAL A 134 -2.66 -5.65 7.07
CA VAL A 134 -3.42 -5.55 8.30
C VAL A 134 -4.77 -6.22 8.13
N SER A 135 -5.19 -7.00 9.13
CA SER A 135 -6.52 -7.56 9.18
C SER A 135 -7.62 -6.48 9.25
N SER A 136 -8.88 -6.90 9.17
CA SER A 136 -10.04 -6.02 9.22
C SER A 136 -10.56 -5.88 10.64
N ILE A 137 -11.09 -4.70 10.96
CA ILE A 137 -11.90 -4.48 12.17
C ILE A 137 -13.28 -5.12 12.02
N GLY A 138 -13.90 -5.06 10.85
CA GLY A 138 -15.31 -5.42 10.70
C GLY A 138 -15.55 -6.89 10.37
N VAL A 139 -14.67 -7.49 9.56
CA VAL A 139 -14.85 -8.86 9.05
C VAL A 139 -13.48 -9.55 8.91
N PRO A 140 -12.72 -9.78 9.98
CA PRO A 140 -11.46 -10.51 9.86
C PRO A 140 -11.73 -11.93 9.32
N LEU A 141 -10.75 -12.49 8.61
CA LEU A 141 -10.81 -13.82 8.01
C LEU A 141 -9.78 -14.76 8.66
N GLY A 142 -10.00 -16.06 8.49
CA GLY A 142 -9.15 -17.08 9.11
C GLY A 142 -9.23 -17.02 10.64
N ASN A 143 -8.06 -16.99 11.30
CA ASN A 143 -7.97 -16.96 12.75
C ASN A 143 -7.67 -15.56 13.32
N ASP A 144 -7.62 -14.54 12.47
CA ASP A 144 -7.33 -13.18 12.94
C ASP A 144 -8.53 -12.60 13.70
N PRO A 145 -8.31 -11.93 14.85
CA PRO A 145 -9.34 -11.19 15.53
C PRO A 145 -9.57 -9.82 14.89
N SER A 146 -10.65 -9.16 15.29
CA SER A 146 -10.89 -7.76 14.92
C SER A 146 -9.88 -6.87 15.62
N GLY A 147 -9.20 -5.99 14.89
CA GLY A 147 -8.14 -5.18 15.47
C GLY A 147 -7.42 -4.28 14.48
N TYR A 148 -6.33 -3.66 14.96
CA TYR A 148 -5.51 -2.75 14.19
C TYR A 148 -4.04 -2.86 14.62
N TYR A 149 -3.09 -2.50 13.76
CA TYR A 149 -1.71 -2.32 14.20
C TYR A 149 -1.56 -0.94 14.87
N TYR A 150 -1.09 -0.95 16.12
CA TYR A 150 -0.48 0.23 16.72
C TYR A 150 0.96 0.33 16.18
N VAL A 151 1.27 1.43 15.49
CA VAL A 151 2.57 1.66 14.85
C VAL A 151 3.30 2.78 15.59
N LYS A 152 4.55 2.53 15.93
CA LYS A 152 5.46 3.46 16.60
C LYS A 152 6.76 3.54 15.81
N TYR A 153 7.19 4.75 15.46
CA TYR A 153 8.45 4.98 14.78
C TYR A 153 9.27 6.01 15.56
N GLU A 154 10.40 5.58 16.11
CA GLU A 154 11.31 6.40 16.90
C GLU A 154 12.76 5.97 16.64
N ASN A 155 13.69 6.91 16.54
CA ASN A 155 15.13 6.63 16.36
C ASN A 155 15.44 5.66 15.21
N ASN A 156 14.74 5.83 14.08
CA ASN A 156 14.85 4.96 12.91
C ASN A 156 14.53 3.47 13.17
N ASN A 157 13.72 3.21 14.20
CA ASN A 157 13.19 1.90 14.53
C ASN A 157 11.67 1.90 14.36
N LEU A 158 11.17 0.99 13.52
CA LEU A 158 9.75 0.77 13.31
C LEU A 158 9.26 -0.40 14.17
N GLU A 159 8.39 -0.11 15.11
CA GLU A 159 7.65 -1.10 15.89
C GLU A 159 6.18 -1.09 15.48
N TYR A 160 5.60 -2.27 15.31
CA TYR A 160 4.16 -2.42 15.13
C TYR A 160 3.65 -3.60 15.94
N LYS A 161 2.54 -3.40 16.65
CA LYS A 161 1.90 -4.44 17.45
C LYS A 161 0.41 -4.52 17.10
N PHE A 162 -0.06 -5.71 16.76
CA PHE A 162 -1.49 -5.92 16.53
C PHE A 162 -2.22 -5.79 17.87
N LYS A 163 -3.24 -4.94 17.88
CA LYS A 163 -4.12 -4.67 19.03
C LYS A 163 -5.50 -5.21 18.70
N ILE A 164 -5.97 -6.11 19.55
CA ILE A 164 -7.33 -6.63 19.46
C ILE A 164 -8.28 -5.51 19.88
N LEU A 165 -9.34 -5.30 19.12
CA LEU A 165 -10.34 -4.29 19.43
C LEU A 165 -11.23 -4.79 20.57
N GLY A 166 -11.36 -3.98 21.63
CA GLY A 166 -12.22 -4.29 22.78
C GLY A 166 -11.51 -5.03 23.91
N GLU A 167 -10.20 -5.25 23.80
CA GLU A 167 -9.33 -5.68 24.91
C GLU A 167 -8.55 -4.51 25.54
#